data_AF-A0AAW3FQD6-F1
#
_entry.id   AF-A0AAW3FQD6-F1
#
_cell.length_a   1.000
_cell.length_b   1.000
_cell.length_c   1.000
_cell.angle_alpha   90.00
_cell.angle_beta   90.00
_cell.angle_gamma   90.00
#
_symmetry.space_group_name_H-M   'P 1'
#
loop_
_entity.id
_entity.type
_entity.pdbx_description
1 polymer ?
#
loop_
_entity_poly.entity_id
_entity_poly.type
_entity_poly.pdbx_seq_one_letter_code
_entity_poly.pdbx_strand_id
1 'polypeptide(L)'
;MAKTLSFTDTSPQTVKIGDTTTSFTLVCGNDNVATDLTKATSITVKLGNASGYLKSATVDPASLTDPTTGQVTVKFNADLMTSLPAGSYAIEVWVVDSTGTSIYPSDGSTGFAITNNIQSANGSTITTITFDDFVKAMNKAASTIAKGDVGPTGPQGLNGLTTTSLSNDTDINQLTQPGSYSLWLKLAKNAPMYGSDQGSILLVFGTSKDSDWMAQLLLTFYSGAYYRADSANTIKAGKTAWKKLTAS
;
A
#
# COMPACT_ATOMS: atom_id res chain seq x y z
N MET A 1 0.76 70.74 -1.58
CA MET A 1 0.80 69.36 -2.09
C MET A 1 1.05 68.45 -0.90
N ALA A 2 0.16 67.48 -0.70
CA ALA A 2 0.31 66.45 0.33
C ALA A 2 1.39 65.46 -0.10
N LYS A 3 2.33 65.15 0.79
CA LYS A 3 3.36 64.13 0.53
C LYS A 3 2.76 62.77 0.83
N THR A 4 2.85 61.85 -0.12
CA THR A 4 2.29 60.50 -0.04
C THR A 4 3.41 59.47 -0.03
N LEU A 5 3.18 58.35 0.66
CA LEU A 5 4.06 57.20 0.65
C LEU A 5 3.22 55.93 0.53
N SER A 6 3.40 55.21 -0.56
CA SER A 6 2.67 53.96 -0.83
C SER A 6 3.64 52.84 -1.18
N PHE A 7 3.24 51.60 -0.91
CA PHE A 7 3.90 50.44 -1.49
C PHE A 7 3.54 50.34 -2.98
N THR A 8 4.47 49.84 -3.79
CA THR A 8 4.10 49.40 -5.15
C THR A 8 3.20 48.18 -5.10
N ASP A 9 2.43 47.93 -6.16
CA ASP A 9 1.47 46.82 -6.22
C ASP A 9 2.10 45.43 -6.02
N THR A 10 3.40 45.31 -6.31
CA THR A 10 4.16 44.05 -6.14
C THR A 10 4.98 44.02 -4.85
N SER A 11 5.07 45.12 -4.11
CA SER A 11 5.85 45.15 -2.86
C SER A 11 5.09 44.42 -1.76
N PRO A 12 5.76 43.54 -0.99
CA PRO A 12 5.18 43.04 0.23
C PRO A 12 4.98 44.17 1.25
N GLN A 13 4.10 43.94 2.21
CA GLN A 13 3.85 44.80 3.38
C GLN A 13 4.07 44.02 4.69
N THR A 14 4.66 42.84 4.58
CA THR A 14 4.97 41.96 5.70
C THR A 14 6.30 41.26 5.45
N VAL A 15 7.12 41.18 6.48
CA VAL A 15 8.38 40.42 6.49
C VAL A 15 8.40 39.47 7.68
N LYS A 16 9.07 38.32 7.55
CA LYS A 16 9.24 37.36 8.65
C LYS A 16 10.56 37.58 9.38
N ILE A 17 10.58 37.35 10.70
CA ILE A 17 11.82 37.35 11.48
C ILE A 17 12.79 36.32 10.88
N GLY A 18 14.02 36.74 10.61
CA GLY A 18 15.07 35.91 10.01
C GLY A 18 15.04 35.83 8.48
N ASP A 19 14.02 36.37 7.81
CA ASP A 19 14.06 36.56 6.35
C ASP A 19 14.96 37.75 6.01
N THR A 20 15.98 37.51 5.19
CA THR A 20 16.96 38.53 4.77
C THR A 20 16.87 38.86 3.28
N THR A 21 15.87 38.29 2.60
CA THR A 21 15.67 38.39 1.15
C THR A 21 14.53 39.35 0.78
N THR A 22 13.57 39.55 1.70
CA THR A 22 12.47 40.48 1.49
C THR A 22 12.93 41.93 1.44
N SER A 23 12.44 42.66 0.45
CA SER A 23 12.60 44.11 0.32
C SER A 23 11.23 44.75 0.11
N PHE A 24 11.04 45.97 0.62
CA PHE A 24 9.87 46.77 0.30
C PHE A 24 10.26 47.84 -0.69
N THR A 25 9.40 48.05 -1.68
CA THR A 25 9.53 49.14 -2.66
C THR A 25 8.40 50.11 -2.43
N LEU A 26 8.76 51.34 -2.05
CA LEU A 26 7.84 52.41 -1.74
C LEU A 26 7.94 53.54 -2.77
N VAL A 27 6.86 54.27 -2.99
CA VAL A 27 6.81 55.42 -3.89
C VAL A 27 6.61 56.69 -3.07
N CYS A 28 7.60 57.58 -3.11
CA CYS A 28 7.45 58.95 -2.63
C CYS A 28 6.68 59.76 -3.67
N GLY A 29 5.61 60.44 -3.25
CA GLY A 29 4.81 61.25 -4.17
C GLY A 29 4.31 62.55 -3.56
N ASN A 30 3.88 63.46 -4.44
CA ASN A 30 3.19 64.69 -4.12
C ASN A 30 1.80 64.64 -4.78
N ASP A 31 0.74 64.71 -3.98
CA ASP A 31 -0.65 64.57 -4.43
C ASP A 31 -0.88 63.30 -5.29
N ASN A 32 -0.28 62.17 -4.87
CA ASN A 32 -0.27 60.86 -5.55
C ASN A 32 0.47 60.80 -6.89
N VAL A 33 1.23 61.84 -7.26
CA VAL A 33 2.14 61.80 -8.39
C VAL A 33 3.55 61.51 -7.89
N ALA A 34 4.26 60.59 -8.54
CA ALA A 34 5.63 60.23 -8.18
C ALA A 34 6.53 61.48 -8.14
N THR A 35 7.34 61.59 -7.08
CA THR A 35 8.32 62.65 -6.94
C THR A 35 9.61 62.26 -7.64
N ASP A 36 10.17 63.15 -8.45
CA ASP A 36 11.51 62.99 -9.01
C ASP A 36 12.59 63.13 -7.93
N LEU A 37 13.35 62.06 -7.70
CA LEU A 37 14.41 61.96 -6.69
C LEU A 37 15.81 62.24 -7.25
N THR A 38 15.95 62.69 -8.50
CA THR A 38 17.25 62.90 -9.17
C THR A 38 18.16 63.88 -8.42
N LYS A 39 17.59 64.80 -7.64
CA LYS A 39 18.34 65.79 -6.84
C LYS A 39 18.61 65.36 -5.40
N ALA A 40 18.16 64.17 -5.00
CA ALA A 40 18.38 63.66 -3.65
C ALA A 40 19.88 63.46 -3.39
N THR A 41 20.38 64.04 -2.31
CA THR A 41 21.73 63.84 -1.80
C THR A 41 21.79 62.79 -0.69
N SER A 42 20.66 62.52 -0.04
CA SER A 42 20.50 61.45 0.95
C SER A 42 19.07 60.95 0.98
N ILE A 43 18.91 59.63 1.10
CA ILE A 43 17.62 58.98 1.35
C ILE A 43 17.77 58.10 2.58
N THR A 44 16.93 58.34 3.58
CA THR A 44 16.88 57.53 4.81
C THR A 44 15.46 57.03 5.02
N VAL A 45 15.32 55.71 5.10
CA VAL A 45 14.07 55.05 5.44
C VAL A 45 14.04 54.85 6.94
N LYS A 46 13.02 55.36 7.63
CA LYS A 46 12.87 55.27 9.08
C LYS A 46 11.75 54.31 9.45
N LEU A 47 12.04 53.47 10.44
CA LEU A 47 11.14 52.47 10.98
C LEU A 47 10.80 52.86 12.42
N GLY A 48 9.51 52.86 12.73
CA GLY A 48 9.00 53.12 14.07
C GLY A 48 7.83 52.21 14.41
N ASN A 49 7.36 52.32 15.64
CA ASN A 49 6.11 51.71 16.09
C ASN A 49 5.34 52.71 16.98
N ALA A 50 4.31 52.25 17.70
CA ALA A 50 3.54 53.09 18.60
C ALA A 50 4.37 53.76 19.71
N SER A 51 5.55 53.22 20.03
CA SER A 51 6.50 53.81 20.98
C SER A 51 7.45 54.83 20.36
N GLY A 52 7.41 55.02 19.04
CA GLY A 52 8.23 55.99 18.30
C GLY A 52 9.29 55.36 17.40
N TYR A 53 10.31 56.14 17.08
CA TYR A 53 11.43 55.75 16.21
C TYR A 53 12.25 54.59 16.80
N LEU A 54 12.64 53.66 15.94
CA LEU A 54 13.44 52.49 16.34
C LEU A 54 14.75 52.41 15.56
N LYS A 55 14.69 52.54 14.24
CA LYS A 55 15.82 52.26 13.36
C LYS A 55 15.68 52.94 12.01
N SER A 56 16.79 53.01 11.29
CA SER A 56 16.82 53.51 9.93
C SER A 56 17.65 52.63 9.01
N ALA A 57 17.32 52.70 7.73
CA ALA A 57 18.13 52.18 6.63
C ALA A 57 18.48 53.35 5.71
N THR A 58 19.76 53.48 5.36
CA THR A 58 20.20 54.43 4.35
C THR A 58 20.05 53.79 2.97
N VAL A 59 19.49 54.54 2.04
CA VAL A 59 19.46 54.18 0.62
C VAL A 59 20.34 55.19 -0.11
N ASP A 60 21.33 54.69 -0.85
CA ASP A 60 22.16 55.54 -1.69
C ASP A 60 21.34 56.04 -2.88
N PRO A 61 21.14 57.37 -3.06
CA PRO A 61 20.44 57.91 -4.22
C PRO A 61 21.01 57.44 -5.56
N ALA A 62 22.32 57.18 -5.64
CA ALA A 62 22.97 56.68 -6.84
C ALA A 62 22.62 55.21 -7.17
N SER A 63 22.04 54.48 -6.21
CA SER A 63 21.62 53.08 -6.39
C SER A 63 20.20 52.94 -6.98
N LEU A 64 19.46 54.05 -7.13
CA LEU A 64 18.11 54.02 -7.70
C LEU A 64 18.17 53.69 -9.20
N THR A 65 17.39 52.69 -9.63
CA THR A 65 17.34 52.29 -11.05
C THR A 65 16.71 53.38 -11.94
N ASP A 66 15.66 54.03 -11.45
CA ASP A 66 15.03 55.19 -12.09
C ASP A 66 14.53 56.17 -11.00
N PRO A 67 15.30 57.23 -10.69
CA PRO A 67 14.94 58.19 -9.65
C PRO A 67 13.69 59.01 -9.98
N THR A 68 13.26 59.08 -11.24
CA THR A 68 12.08 59.86 -11.65
C THR A 68 10.77 59.19 -11.23
N THR A 69 10.81 57.89 -10.91
CA THR A 69 9.64 57.11 -10.47
C THR A 69 9.29 57.31 -9.00
N GLY A 70 10.08 58.06 -8.23
CA GLY A 70 9.89 58.23 -6.79
C GLY A 70 10.10 56.95 -5.97
N GLN A 71 10.56 55.87 -6.60
CA GLN A 71 10.69 54.56 -5.95
C GLN A 71 11.94 54.49 -5.07
N VAL A 72 11.77 54.01 -3.85
CA VAL A 72 12.82 53.73 -2.89
C VAL A 72 12.66 52.29 -2.43
N THR A 73 13.72 51.49 -2.58
CA THR A 73 13.73 50.09 -2.12
C THR A 73 14.52 49.97 -0.82
N VAL A 74 13.88 49.45 0.22
CA VAL A 74 14.51 49.12 1.50
C VAL A 74 14.61 47.61 1.65
N LYS A 75 15.84 47.11 1.89
CA LYS A 75 16.09 45.69 2.15
C LYS A 75 16.03 45.40 3.64
N PHE A 76 15.21 44.44 4.04
CA PHE A 76 15.14 43.95 5.43
C PHE A 76 16.24 42.92 5.67
N ASN A 77 17.49 43.39 5.73
CA ASN A 77 18.64 42.54 6.01
C ASN A 77 18.74 42.19 7.52
N ALA A 78 19.68 41.31 7.86
CA ALA A 78 19.89 40.87 9.25
C ALA A 78 20.14 42.04 10.21
N ASP A 79 20.94 43.02 9.79
CA ASP A 79 21.30 44.18 10.62
C ASP A 79 20.07 45.04 10.91
N LEU A 80 19.25 45.35 9.90
CA LEU A 80 18.02 46.12 10.08
C LEU A 80 17.03 45.38 10.98
N MET A 81 16.86 44.08 10.76
CA MET A 81 15.94 43.21 11.49
C MET A 81 16.39 42.88 12.92
N THR A 82 17.66 43.10 13.26
CA THR A 82 18.18 42.81 14.61
C THR A 82 17.41 43.60 15.67
N SER A 83 16.91 42.89 16.68
CA SER A 83 16.11 43.45 17.79
C SER A 83 14.77 44.08 17.40
N LEU A 84 14.25 43.81 16.20
CA LEU A 84 12.87 44.14 15.83
C LEU A 84 11.97 42.92 16.09
N PRO A 85 11.13 42.92 17.14
CA PRO A 85 10.19 41.84 17.40
C PRO A 85 9.07 41.77 16.34
N ALA A 86 8.26 40.72 16.40
CA ALA A 86 7.04 40.67 15.60
C ALA A 86 6.06 41.73 16.11
N GLY A 87 5.34 42.39 15.20
CA GLY A 87 4.41 43.45 15.53
C GLY A 87 4.03 44.32 14.33
N SER A 88 3.25 45.35 14.63
CA SER A 88 2.86 46.39 13.66
C SER A 88 3.83 47.57 13.76
N TYR A 89 4.23 48.06 12.60
CA TYR A 89 5.24 49.10 12.45
C TYR A 89 4.77 50.17 11.47
N ALA A 90 5.45 51.32 11.56
CA ALA A 90 5.30 52.46 10.69
C ALA A 90 6.61 52.70 9.92
N ILE A 91 6.49 53.15 8.68
CA ILE A 91 7.60 53.50 7.80
C ILE A 91 7.44 54.92 7.26
N GLU A 92 8.56 55.65 7.22
CA GLU A 92 8.69 56.94 6.58
C GLU A 92 9.92 56.96 5.66
N VAL A 93 9.88 57.77 4.61
CA VAL A 93 11.05 58.03 3.75
C VAL A 93 11.43 59.50 3.87
N TRP A 94 12.67 59.73 4.26
CA TRP A 94 13.26 61.05 4.41
C TRP A 94 14.22 61.28 3.25
N VAL A 95 13.92 62.26 2.41
CA VAL A 95 14.72 62.64 1.25
C VAL A 95 15.32 64.02 1.52
N VAL A 96 16.63 64.14 1.39
CA VAL A 96 17.35 65.41 1.52
C VAL A 96 17.85 65.82 0.14
N ASP A 97 17.67 67.08 -0.23
CA ASP A 97 18.26 67.71 -1.41
C ASP A 97 18.81 69.11 -1.06
N SER A 98 19.15 69.92 -2.07
CA SER A 98 19.64 71.29 -1.86
C SER A 98 18.60 72.27 -1.33
N THR A 99 17.31 71.92 -1.38
CA THR A 99 16.18 72.73 -0.89
C THR A 99 15.82 72.41 0.55
N GLY A 100 16.14 71.20 1.02
CA GLY A 100 15.97 70.80 2.41
C GLY A 100 15.57 69.32 2.56
N THR A 101 14.87 69.02 3.64
CA THR A 101 14.40 67.66 3.95
C THR A 101 12.91 67.52 3.66
N SER A 102 12.55 66.56 2.82
CA SER A 102 11.18 66.11 2.59
C SER A 102 10.93 64.78 3.29
N ILE A 103 9.85 64.71 4.07
CA ILE A 103 9.41 63.51 4.78
C ILE A 103 8.12 63.02 4.15
N TYR A 104 8.08 61.75 3.78
CA TYR A 104 6.94 61.07 3.18
C TYR A 104 6.43 59.95 4.11
N PRO A 105 5.11 59.86 4.35
CA PRO A 105 4.08 60.84 3.99
C PRO A 105 4.15 62.10 4.89
N SER A 106 3.43 63.17 4.54
CA SER A 106 3.34 64.37 5.40
C SER A 106 2.26 64.27 6.48
N ASP A 107 1.35 63.30 6.34
CA ASP A 107 0.29 63.03 7.32
C ASP A 107 0.33 61.55 7.73
N GLY A 108 0.29 61.30 9.03
CA GLY A 108 0.43 59.96 9.59
C GLY A 108 1.71 59.25 9.19
N SER A 109 1.61 57.93 9.00
CA SER A 109 2.71 57.06 8.56
C SER A 109 2.17 55.88 7.76
N THR A 110 3.02 55.24 6.97
CA THR A 110 2.64 54.05 6.20
C THR A 110 2.85 52.80 7.04
N GLY A 111 1.84 51.93 7.16
CA GLY A 111 1.90 50.75 8.03
C GLY A 111 2.53 49.52 7.36
N PHE A 112 3.25 48.70 8.13
CA PHE A 112 3.68 47.36 7.73
C PHE A 112 3.75 46.40 8.94
N ALA A 113 3.96 45.11 8.69
CA ALA A 113 4.08 44.11 9.76
C ALA A 113 5.40 43.34 9.72
N ILE A 114 5.95 43.06 10.89
CA ILE A 114 6.95 42.02 11.08
C ILE A 114 6.25 40.83 11.73
N THR A 115 6.38 39.64 11.15
CA THR A 115 5.74 38.43 11.65
C THR A 115 6.76 37.41 12.11
N ASN A 116 6.33 36.60 13.05
CA ASN A 116 7.07 35.42 13.47
C ASN A 116 7.29 34.46 12.29
N ASN A 117 8.46 33.83 12.25
CA ASN A 117 8.66 32.65 11.40
C ASN A 117 8.09 31.40 12.08
N ILE A 118 7.99 30.28 11.37
CA ILE A 118 7.44 29.03 11.93
C ILE A 118 8.29 28.44 13.07
N GLN A 119 9.55 28.84 13.18
CA GLN A 119 10.47 28.40 14.24
C GLN A 119 10.36 29.24 15.51
N SER A 120 9.60 30.34 15.50
CA SER A 120 9.48 31.21 16.68
C SER A 120 8.66 30.56 17.81
N ALA A 121 7.88 29.53 17.50
CA ALA A 121 7.12 28.75 18.45
C ALA A 121 7.44 27.27 18.26
N ASN A 122 7.83 26.59 19.33
CA ASN A 122 8.02 25.15 19.30
C ASN A 122 6.64 24.48 19.18
N GLY A 123 6.42 23.71 18.13
CA GLY A 123 5.28 22.80 18.04
C GLY A 123 5.41 21.68 19.07
N SER A 124 4.29 21.07 19.46
CA SER A 124 4.33 19.79 20.18
C SER A 124 5.12 18.79 19.34
N THR A 125 6.00 18.04 19.99
CA THR A 125 6.78 16.99 19.34
C THR A 125 5.84 16.07 18.57
N ILE A 126 6.14 15.86 17.27
CA ILE A 126 5.49 14.78 16.51
C ILE A 126 5.80 13.50 17.29
N THR A 127 4.75 12.75 17.69
CA THR A 127 4.94 11.47 18.35
C THR A 127 5.55 10.50 17.33
N THR A 128 6.88 10.40 17.33
CA THR A 128 7.58 9.47 16.46
C THR A 128 7.37 8.06 17.02
N ILE A 129 6.48 7.29 16.40
CA ILE A 129 6.43 5.85 16.61
C ILE A 129 7.54 5.26 15.76
N THR A 130 8.53 4.62 16.39
CA THR A 130 9.54 3.87 15.62
C THR A 130 8.90 2.64 14.99
N PHE A 131 9.48 2.13 13.90
CA PHE A 131 9.00 0.88 13.31
C PHE A 131 8.98 -0.27 14.33
N ASP A 132 9.98 -0.33 15.22
CA ASP A 132 10.05 -1.34 16.27
C ASP A 132 8.91 -1.21 17.29
N ASP A 133 8.53 0.02 17.66
CA ASP A 133 7.40 0.24 18.57
C ASP A 133 6.07 -0.11 17.91
N PHE A 134 5.95 0.14 16.61
CA PHE A 134 4.81 -0.33 15.82
C PHE A 134 4.74 -1.87 15.77
N VAL A 135 5.85 -2.54 15.49
CA VAL A 135 5.93 -4.01 15.46
C VAL A 135 5.62 -4.61 16.84
N LYS A 136 6.14 -4.03 17.92
CA LYS A 136 5.81 -4.43 19.30
C LYS A 136 4.30 -4.30 19.57
N ALA A 137 3.69 -3.18 19.19
CA ALA A 137 2.25 -2.96 19.37
C ALA A 137 1.42 -3.97 18.56
N MET A 138 1.81 -4.25 17.32
CA MET A 138 1.13 -5.23 16.46
C MET A 138 1.25 -6.65 17.00
N ASN A 139 2.45 -7.07 17.44
CA ASN A 139 2.66 -8.38 18.04
C ASN A 139 1.86 -8.55 19.34
N LYS A 140 1.76 -7.48 20.15
CA LYS A 140 0.91 -7.47 21.35
C LYS A 140 -0.57 -7.59 20.99
N ALA A 141 -1.04 -6.92 19.94
CA ALA A 141 -2.41 -7.09 19.49
C ALA A 141 -2.66 -8.51 18.96
N ALA A 142 -1.74 -9.05 18.15
CA ALA A 142 -1.85 -10.40 17.60
C ALA A 142 -1.88 -11.48 18.69
N SER A 143 -1.15 -11.31 19.80
CA SER A 143 -1.16 -12.28 20.90
C SER A 143 -2.47 -12.31 21.69
N THR A 144 -3.32 -11.29 21.56
CA THR A 144 -4.65 -11.26 22.21
C THR A 144 -5.76 -11.94 21.39
N ILE A 145 -5.49 -12.30 20.14
CA ILE A 145 -6.45 -13.02 19.31
C ILE A 145 -6.47 -14.49 19.77
N ALA A 146 -7.49 -14.86 20.54
CA ALA A 146 -7.73 -16.25 20.89
C ALA A 146 -7.91 -17.06 19.60
N LYS A 147 -7.12 -18.13 19.44
CA LYS A 147 -7.43 -19.14 18.43
C LYS A 147 -8.78 -19.73 18.82
N GLY A 148 -9.77 -19.59 17.94
CA GLY A 148 -11.04 -20.30 18.10
C GLY A 148 -10.79 -21.79 18.27
N ASP A 149 -11.68 -22.48 18.98
CA ASP A 149 -11.56 -23.92 19.19
C ASP A 149 -11.37 -24.65 17.85
N VAL A 150 -10.48 -25.63 17.84
CA VAL A 150 -10.31 -26.52 16.68
C VAL A 150 -11.66 -27.18 16.44
N GLY A 151 -12.22 -26.97 15.24
CA GLY A 151 -13.44 -27.66 14.83
C GLY A 151 -13.27 -29.18 14.96
N PRO A 152 -14.34 -29.94 15.23
CA PRO A 152 -14.24 -31.37 15.45
C PRO A 152 -13.53 -32.05 14.26
N THR A 153 -12.62 -32.98 14.58
CA THR A 153 -11.97 -33.85 13.59
C THR A 153 -13.05 -34.51 12.75
N GLY A 154 -12.99 -34.35 11.43
CA GLY A 154 -13.90 -35.02 10.52
C GLY A 154 -13.82 -36.55 10.69
N PRO A 155 -14.88 -37.31 10.37
CA PRO A 155 -14.87 -38.76 10.48
C PRO A 155 -13.69 -39.35 9.69
N GLN A 156 -12.99 -40.31 10.30
CA GLN A 156 -11.91 -41.04 9.67
C GLN A 156 -12.44 -41.75 8.43
N GLY A 157 -11.81 -41.50 7.27
CA GLY A 157 -12.15 -42.21 6.02
C GLY A 157 -11.97 -43.72 6.19
N LEU A 158 -12.81 -44.50 5.50
CA LEU A 158 -12.80 -45.96 5.50
C LEU A 158 -11.37 -46.49 5.29
N ASN A 159 -10.88 -47.33 6.21
CA ASN A 159 -9.55 -47.93 6.15
C ASN A 159 -9.32 -48.57 4.76
N GLY A 160 -8.20 -48.22 4.14
CA GLY A 160 -7.79 -48.76 2.85
C GLY A 160 -7.78 -50.27 2.86
N LEU A 161 -8.46 -50.87 1.88
CA LEU A 161 -8.48 -52.30 1.61
C LEU A 161 -7.04 -52.82 1.48
N THR A 162 -6.52 -53.47 2.52
CA THR A 162 -5.20 -54.13 2.46
C THR A 162 -5.36 -55.39 1.62
N THR A 163 -4.79 -55.38 0.42
CA THR A 163 -4.68 -56.56 -0.43
C THR A 163 -3.74 -57.57 0.24
N THR A 164 -4.27 -58.49 1.04
CA THR A 164 -3.54 -59.71 1.41
C THR A 164 -3.61 -60.66 0.23
N SER A 165 -2.54 -60.70 -0.55
CA SER A 165 -2.29 -61.75 -1.54
C SER A 165 -2.28 -63.11 -0.83
N LEU A 166 -3.26 -63.97 -1.13
CA LEU A 166 -3.26 -65.37 -0.69
C LEU A 166 -2.31 -66.13 -1.64
N SER A 167 -1.17 -66.60 -1.14
CA SER A 167 -0.08 -67.10 -1.99
C SER A 167 0.27 -68.59 -1.81
N ASN A 168 -0.51 -69.37 -1.07
CA ASN A 168 -0.09 -70.73 -0.72
C ASN A 168 -1.28 -71.67 -0.44
N ASP A 169 -1.11 -72.92 -0.91
CA ASP A 169 -2.12 -74.00 -0.99
C ASP A 169 -2.77 -74.37 0.37
N THR A 170 -2.15 -73.99 1.48
CA THR A 170 -2.68 -74.20 2.83
C THR A 170 -3.83 -73.26 3.21
N ASP A 171 -4.00 -72.13 2.51
CA ASP A 171 -5.05 -71.14 2.83
C ASP A 171 -6.40 -71.47 2.16
N ILE A 172 -6.44 -72.46 1.26
CA ILE A 172 -7.65 -72.87 0.53
C ILE A 172 -8.58 -73.77 1.39
N ASN A 173 -8.09 -74.31 2.52
CA ASN A 173 -8.85 -75.23 3.37
C ASN A 173 -9.66 -74.59 4.53
N GLN A 174 -9.95 -73.28 4.49
CA GLN A 174 -10.79 -72.62 5.50
C GLN A 174 -12.26 -72.36 5.10
N LEU A 175 -12.81 -73.09 4.12
CA LEU A 175 -14.27 -73.17 3.93
C LEU A 175 -14.86 -74.35 4.72
N THR A 176 -14.80 -74.27 6.05
CA THR A 176 -15.40 -75.26 6.96
C THR A 176 -16.79 -74.84 7.42
N GLN A 177 -17.73 -74.72 6.48
CA GLN A 177 -19.15 -74.86 6.82
C GLN A 177 -19.83 -75.83 5.83
N PRO A 178 -20.55 -76.86 6.32
CA PRO A 178 -21.25 -77.79 5.45
C PRO A 178 -22.46 -77.10 4.81
N GLY A 179 -22.48 -77.03 3.48
CA GLY A 179 -23.59 -76.49 2.69
C GLY A 179 -23.43 -76.79 1.21
N SER A 180 -24.54 -76.88 0.47
CA SER A 180 -24.52 -77.07 -0.99
C SER A 180 -24.21 -75.73 -1.68
N TYR A 181 -22.99 -75.58 -2.18
CA TYR A 181 -22.57 -74.40 -2.95
C TYR A 181 -22.77 -74.65 -4.45
N SER A 182 -23.25 -73.64 -5.18
CA SER A 182 -23.30 -73.67 -6.65
C SER A 182 -22.22 -72.74 -7.22
N LEU A 183 -21.47 -73.21 -8.22
CA LEU A 183 -20.45 -72.41 -8.90
C LEU A 183 -21.06 -71.57 -10.02
N TRP A 184 -20.81 -70.25 -9.99
CA TRP A 184 -21.23 -69.33 -11.04
C TRP A 184 -20.01 -68.68 -11.70
N LEU A 185 -19.84 -68.89 -13.01
CA LEU A 185 -18.78 -68.21 -13.77
C LEU A 185 -19.31 -66.96 -14.46
N LYS A 186 -18.57 -65.86 -14.33
CA LYS A 186 -18.77 -64.66 -15.13
C LYS A 186 -17.47 -64.33 -15.86
N LEU A 187 -17.46 -64.53 -17.17
CA LEU A 187 -16.38 -64.06 -18.03
C LEU A 187 -16.55 -62.54 -18.22
N ALA A 188 -15.66 -61.76 -17.62
CA ALA A 188 -15.55 -60.34 -17.93
C ALA A 188 -14.78 -60.15 -19.23
N LYS A 189 -15.23 -59.23 -20.08
CA LYS A 189 -14.47 -58.80 -21.25
C LYS A 189 -13.36 -57.88 -20.76
N ASN A 190 -12.10 -58.31 -20.81
CA ASN A 190 -10.97 -57.45 -20.49
C ASN A 190 -10.91 -56.30 -21.50
N ALA A 191 -10.87 -55.06 -21.01
CA ALA A 191 -10.28 -53.97 -21.78
C ALA A 191 -8.76 -54.17 -21.72
N PRO A 192 -8.05 -54.20 -22.86
CA PRO A 192 -6.63 -54.53 -22.90
C PRO A 192 -5.82 -53.44 -22.19
N MET A 193 -5.15 -53.80 -21.09
CA MET A 193 -4.08 -53.00 -20.54
C MET A 193 -2.77 -53.44 -21.18
N TYR A 194 -2.22 -52.57 -22.01
CA TYR A 194 -0.87 -52.54 -22.59
C TYR A 194 0.04 -53.76 -22.32
N GLY A 195 0.36 -54.52 -23.38
CA GLY A 195 1.70 -55.12 -23.54
C GLY A 195 1.97 -56.53 -23.02
N SER A 196 0.97 -57.29 -22.58
CA SER A 196 1.12 -58.76 -22.44
C SER A 196 -0.23 -59.45 -22.56
N ASP A 197 -0.29 -60.55 -23.32
CA ASP A 197 -1.47 -61.39 -23.51
C ASP A 197 -1.87 -62.07 -22.18
N GLN A 198 -2.45 -61.29 -21.28
CA GLN A 198 -2.97 -61.74 -20.00
C GLN A 198 -4.49 -61.83 -20.08
N GLY A 199 -4.96 -63.07 -20.03
CA GLY A 199 -6.36 -63.37 -19.78
C GLY A 199 -6.58 -63.57 -18.29
N SER A 200 -7.68 -63.03 -17.77
CA SER A 200 -8.12 -63.29 -16.41
C SER A 200 -9.54 -63.86 -16.40
N ILE A 201 -9.76 -64.88 -15.56
CA ILE A 201 -11.07 -65.47 -15.32
C ILE A 201 -11.44 -65.17 -13.88
N LEU A 202 -12.59 -64.52 -13.70
CA LEU A 202 -13.18 -64.29 -12.39
C LEU A 202 -14.17 -65.43 -12.10
N LEU A 203 -13.84 -66.26 -11.13
CA LEU A 203 -14.74 -67.26 -10.55
C LEU A 203 -15.44 -66.63 -9.36
N VAL A 204 -16.77 -66.75 -9.29
CA VAL A 204 -17.57 -66.20 -8.19
C VAL A 204 -18.36 -67.34 -7.53
N PHE A 205 -18.16 -67.51 -6.23
CA PHE A 205 -18.80 -68.56 -5.43
C PHE A 205 -19.83 -67.94 -4.49
N GLY A 206 -21.02 -68.52 -4.43
CA GLY A 206 -22.03 -68.16 -3.44
C GLY A 206 -23.30 -68.99 -3.62
N THR A 207 -24.22 -68.88 -2.67
CA THR A 207 -25.45 -69.69 -2.67
C THR A 207 -26.48 -69.26 -3.72
N SER A 208 -26.45 -68.00 -4.15
CA SER A 208 -27.29 -67.47 -5.23
C SER A 208 -26.58 -66.37 -6.02
N LYS A 209 -27.05 -66.06 -7.24
CA LYS A 209 -26.49 -65.01 -8.10
C LYS A 209 -26.64 -63.57 -7.54
N ASP A 210 -27.49 -63.39 -6.54
CA ASP A 210 -27.83 -62.10 -5.93
C ASP A 210 -27.39 -62.05 -4.45
N SER A 211 -26.49 -62.95 -4.04
CA SER A 211 -25.99 -63.05 -2.67
C SER A 211 -25.01 -61.92 -2.35
N ASP A 212 -25.26 -61.17 -1.27
CA ASP A 212 -24.35 -60.11 -0.80
C ASP A 212 -22.97 -60.66 -0.36
N TRP A 213 -22.90 -61.94 -0.04
CA TRP A 213 -21.67 -62.64 0.35
C TRP A 213 -21.15 -63.51 -0.81
N MET A 214 -20.65 -62.92 -1.88
CA MET A 214 -19.98 -63.70 -2.92
C MET A 214 -18.46 -63.71 -2.70
N ALA A 215 -17.86 -64.90 -2.64
CA ALA A 215 -16.41 -65.04 -2.68
C ALA A 215 -15.92 -64.97 -4.14
N GLN A 216 -14.87 -64.21 -4.39
CA GLN A 216 -14.35 -64.00 -5.74
C GLN A 216 -12.91 -64.51 -5.82
N LEU A 217 -12.61 -65.30 -6.86
CA LEU A 217 -11.27 -65.76 -7.18
C LEU A 217 -10.92 -65.31 -8.59
N LEU A 218 -9.95 -64.41 -8.71
CA LEU A 218 -9.43 -63.95 -9.99
C LEU A 218 -8.20 -64.81 -10.34
N LEU A 219 -8.32 -65.67 -11.35
CA LEU A 219 -7.19 -66.39 -11.91
C LEU A 219 -6.63 -65.60 -13.09
N THR A 220 -5.37 -65.19 -12.97
CA THR A 220 -4.62 -64.53 -14.03
C THR A 220 -3.61 -65.52 -14.59
N PHE A 221 -3.67 -65.79 -15.89
CA PHE A 221 -2.75 -66.71 -16.55
C PHE A 221 -1.72 -65.96 -17.38
N TYR A 222 -0.48 -66.45 -17.34
CA TYR A 222 0.64 -65.87 -18.06
C TYR A 222 1.13 -66.80 -19.18
N SER A 223 1.02 -66.30 -20.41
CA SER A 223 1.71 -66.69 -21.65
C SER A 223 1.32 -67.98 -22.39
N GLY A 224 1.24 -67.85 -23.72
CA GLY A 224 1.76 -68.84 -24.68
C GLY A 224 0.81 -69.90 -25.26
N ALA A 225 -0.30 -70.24 -24.61
CA ALA A 225 -1.20 -71.29 -25.09
C ALA A 225 -2.63 -70.78 -25.31
N TYR A 226 -3.06 -70.71 -26.57
CA TYR A 226 -4.45 -70.46 -26.94
C TYR A 226 -5.30 -71.68 -26.60
N TYR A 227 -6.21 -71.54 -25.65
CA TYR A 227 -7.28 -72.52 -25.45
C TYR A 227 -8.54 -72.03 -26.16
N ARG A 228 -8.92 -72.72 -27.25
CA ARG A 228 -10.26 -72.64 -27.81
C ARG A 228 -11.17 -73.52 -26.96
N ALA A 229 -12.27 -72.96 -26.47
CA ALA A 229 -13.38 -73.76 -25.98
C ALA A 229 -14.25 -74.16 -27.18
N ASP A 230 -13.90 -75.28 -27.84
CA ASP A 230 -14.89 -76.12 -28.53
C ASP A 230 -15.15 -77.35 -27.66
N SER A 231 -16.29 -77.41 -27.02
CA SER A 231 -17.40 -78.15 -27.62
C SER A 231 -18.71 -77.74 -26.96
N ALA A 232 -19.71 -77.52 -27.82
CA ALA A 232 -21.12 -77.23 -27.54
C ALA A 232 -21.45 -75.92 -26.81
N ASN A 233 -21.72 -74.89 -27.63
CA ASN A 233 -22.40 -73.61 -27.35
C ASN A 233 -21.50 -72.44 -26.92
N THR A 234 -20.84 -71.90 -27.95
CA THR A 234 -20.12 -70.63 -28.07
C THR A 234 -20.67 -69.47 -27.20
N ILE A 235 -19.87 -69.02 -26.23
CA ILE A 235 -20.04 -67.70 -25.61
C ILE A 235 -19.25 -66.71 -26.47
N LYS A 236 -19.94 -66.00 -27.38
CA LYS A 236 -19.33 -64.91 -28.15
C LYS A 236 -19.03 -63.73 -27.21
N ALA A 237 -17.81 -63.20 -27.28
CA ALA A 237 -17.39 -62.03 -26.53
C ALA A 237 -18.33 -60.83 -26.80
N GLY A 238 -19.00 -60.32 -25.76
CA GLY A 238 -19.86 -59.13 -25.87
C GLY A 238 -21.25 -59.23 -25.24
N LYS A 239 -21.64 -60.35 -24.62
CA LYS A 239 -22.87 -60.42 -23.81
C LYS A 239 -22.58 -60.95 -22.41
N THR A 240 -22.86 -60.14 -21.40
CA THR A 240 -22.88 -60.51 -19.99
C THR A 240 -24.00 -61.52 -19.76
N ALA A 241 -23.66 -62.80 -19.66
CA ALA A 241 -24.62 -63.84 -19.30
C ALA A 241 -24.00 -64.74 -18.22
N TRP A 242 -24.68 -64.84 -17.08
CA TRP A 242 -24.34 -65.77 -16.02
C TRP A 242 -24.79 -67.17 -16.42
N LYS A 243 -23.96 -68.19 -16.19
CA LYS A 243 -24.33 -69.60 -16.46
C LYS A 243 -24.06 -70.43 -15.21
N LYS A 244 -25.07 -71.17 -14.76
CA LYS A 244 -24.94 -72.15 -13.67
C LYS A 244 -24.22 -73.37 -14.22
N LEU A 245 -23.13 -73.79 -13.59
CA LEU A 245 -22.57 -75.12 -13.83
C LEU A 245 -23.13 -76.07 -12.78
N THR A 246 -23.69 -77.19 -13.23
CA THR A 246 -24.16 -78.26 -12.35
C THR A 246 -23.19 -79.40 -12.50
N ALA A 247 -22.53 -79.81 -11.41
CA ALA A 247 -21.76 -81.04 -11.40
C ALA A 247 -22.73 -82.22 -11.29
N SER A 248 -22.53 -83.26 -12.10
CA SER A 248 -23.03 -84.62 -11.84
C SER A 248 -22.03 -85.37 -10.97
#